data_AF-A0A832CI62-F1
#
_entry.id   AF-A0A832CI62-F1
#
_cell.length_a   1.000
_cell.length_b   1.000
_cell.length_c   1.000
_cell.angle_alpha   90.00
_cell.angle_beta   90.00
_cell.angle_gamma   90.00
#
_symmetry.space_group_name_H-M   'P 1'
#
loop_
_entity.id
_entity.type
_entity.pdbx_description
1 polymer ?
#
loop_
_entity_poly.entity_id
_entity_poly.type
_entity_poly.pdbx_seq_one_letter_code
_entity_poly.pdbx_strand_id
1 'polypeptide(L)'
;MKLKGEAFMEASQELEKSATNYALEAVRLDKQGAKGMAITMYQKAIETLLKLVQLYPEYSLNKVYIQRAIAYQERIKVLQGAVGPTEPQAEPKAV
;
A
#
# COMPACT_ATOMS: atom_id res chain seq x y z
N MET A 1 13.95 -8.54 -31.68
CA MET A 1 12.75 -8.11 -30.92
C MET A 1 12.59 -8.78 -29.54
N LYS A 2 13.28 -9.88 -29.18
CA LYS A 2 13.16 -10.54 -27.85
C LYS A 2 13.62 -9.71 -26.64
N LEU A 3 14.70 -8.93 -26.79
CA LEU A 3 15.32 -8.17 -25.69
C LEU A 3 14.42 -7.12 -25.03
N LYS A 4 13.45 -6.53 -25.76
CA LYS A 4 12.56 -5.50 -25.20
C LYS A 4 11.49 -6.06 -24.27
N GLY A 5 11.06 -7.31 -24.45
CA GLY A 5 10.05 -7.94 -23.59
C GLY A 5 10.62 -8.42 -22.25
N GLU A 6 11.84 -8.96 -22.28
CA GLU A 6 12.53 -9.48 -21.08
C GLU A 6 12.88 -8.35 -20.10
N ALA A 7 13.43 -7.24 -20.60
CA ALA A 7 13.73 -6.07 -19.77
C ALA A 7 12.47 -5.44 -19.15
N PHE A 8 11.33 -5.50 -19.84
CA PHE A 8 10.05 -5.00 -19.34
C PHE A 8 9.52 -5.86 -18.18
N MET A 9 9.67 -7.19 -18.28
CA MET A 9 9.31 -8.12 -17.22
C MET A 9 10.22 -7.97 -15.99
N GLU A 10 11.53 -7.81 -16.17
CA GLU A 10 12.47 -7.62 -15.06
C GLU A 10 12.23 -6.29 -14.34
N ALA A 11 11.99 -5.21 -15.08
CA ALA A 11 11.70 -3.90 -14.51
C ALA A 11 10.38 -3.85 -13.73
N SER A 12 9.33 -4.53 -14.22
CA SER A 12 8.06 -4.64 -13.48
C SER A 12 8.22 -5.46 -12.21
N GLN A 13 8.94 -6.58 -12.26
CA GLN A 13 9.22 -7.41 -11.07
C GLN A 13 10.01 -6.65 -9.99
N GLU A 14 11.00 -5.85 -10.35
CA GLU A 14 11.77 -5.08 -9.37
C GLU A 14 10.92 -3.97 -8.71
N LEU A 15 10.02 -3.34 -9.48
CA LEU A 15 9.03 -2.41 -8.93
C LEU A 15 8.05 -3.12 -7.98
N GLU A 16 7.57 -4.31 -8.34
CA GLU A 16 6.67 -5.10 -7.49
C GLU A 16 7.34 -5.49 -6.16
N LYS A 17 8.59 -5.93 -6.23
CA LYS A 17 9.40 -6.27 -5.06
C LYS A 17 9.60 -5.05 -4.17
N SER A 18 9.92 -3.90 -4.76
CA SER A 18 10.07 -2.64 -4.04
C SER A 18 8.77 -2.23 -3.34
N ALA A 19 7.64 -2.26 -4.05
CA ALA A 19 6.32 -1.97 -3.48
C ALA A 19 5.99 -2.90 -2.30
N THR A 20 6.28 -4.20 -2.45
CA THR A 20 6.07 -5.21 -1.41
C THR A 20 6.93 -4.94 -0.17
N ASN A 21 8.22 -4.63 -0.36
CA ASN A 21 9.13 -4.33 0.75
C ASN A 21 8.68 -3.08 1.52
N TYR A 22 8.29 -2.02 0.82
CA TYR A 22 7.76 -0.82 1.47
C TYR A 22 6.48 -1.11 2.25
N ALA A 23 5.55 -1.89 1.69
CA ALA A 23 4.32 -2.26 2.38
C ALA A 23 4.58 -3.11 3.64
N LEU A 24 5.49 -4.09 3.57
CA LEU A 24 5.85 -4.92 4.73
C LEU A 24 6.46 -4.07 5.85
N GLU A 25 7.37 -3.16 5.49
CA GLU A 25 8.01 -2.26 6.45
C GLU A 25 7.00 -1.26 7.04
N ALA A 26 6.08 -0.74 6.23
CA ALA A 26 5.00 0.11 6.70
C ALA A 26 4.15 -0.60 7.76
N VAL A 27 3.71 -1.84 7.49
CA VAL A 27 2.93 -2.65 8.43
C VAL A 27 3.71 -2.94 9.71
N ARG A 28 5.02 -3.21 9.61
CA ARG A 28 5.89 -3.44 10.77
C ARG A 28 5.96 -2.20 11.67
N LEU A 29 6.22 -1.03 11.09
CA LEU A 29 6.32 0.25 11.80
C LEU A 29 4.97 0.69 12.39
N ASP A 30 3.89 0.45 11.66
CA ASP A 30 2.52 0.73 12.07
C ASP A 30 2.16 -0.04 13.35
N LYS A 31 2.44 -1.36 13.36
CA LYS A 31 2.26 -2.22 14.55
C LYS A 31 3.12 -1.79 15.74
N GLN A 32 4.25 -1.14 15.51
CA GLN A 32 5.14 -0.60 16.54
C GLN A 32 4.73 0.79 17.02
N GLY A 33 3.67 1.39 16.44
CA GLY A 33 3.23 2.74 16.77
C GLY A 33 4.11 3.85 16.19
N ALA A 34 5.08 3.53 15.32
CA ALA A 34 5.95 4.50 14.66
C ALA A 34 5.24 5.20 13.49
N LYS A 35 4.16 5.93 13.80
CA LYS A 35 3.17 6.44 12.84
C LYS A 35 3.80 7.22 11.67
N GLY A 36 4.71 8.15 11.95
CA GLY A 36 5.35 8.98 10.91
C GLY A 36 6.15 8.15 9.91
N MET A 37 6.91 7.16 10.40
CA MET A 37 7.70 6.27 9.54
C MET A 37 6.80 5.32 8.76
N ALA A 38 5.73 4.79 9.39
CA ALA A 38 4.74 3.95 8.74
C ALA A 38 4.06 4.67 7.57
N ILE A 39 3.64 5.93 7.78
CA ILE A 39 3.05 6.77 6.72
C ILE A 39 4.01 6.90 5.53
N THR A 40 5.28 7.23 5.78
CA THR A 40 6.28 7.36 4.71
C THR A 40 6.43 6.07 3.91
N MET A 41 6.44 4.91 4.57
CA MET A 41 6.56 3.62 3.88
C MET A 41 5.30 3.25 3.09
N TYR A 42 4.10 3.51 3.63
CA TYR A 42 2.86 3.34 2.87
C TYR A 42 2.81 4.25 1.64
N GLN A 43 3.25 5.51 1.75
CA GLN A 43 3.33 6.44 0.61
C GLN A 43 4.26 5.92 -0.50
N LYS A 44 5.45 5.42 -0.14
CA LYS A 44 6.38 4.81 -1.10
C LYS A 44 5.79 3.57 -1.77
N ALA A 45 5.07 2.74 -1.03
CA ALA A 45 4.36 1.60 -1.59
C ALA A 45 3.29 2.03 -2.61
N ILE A 46 2.45 3.03 -2.25
CA ILE A 46 1.43 3.60 -3.14
C ILE A 46 2.06 4.15 -4.41
N GLU A 47 3.09 4.98 -4.30
CA GLU A 47 3.77 5.58 -5.46
C GLU A 47 4.29 4.50 -6.42
N THR A 48 4.91 3.45 -5.87
CA THR A 48 5.47 2.35 -6.67
C THR A 48 4.38 1.55 -7.36
N LEU A 49 3.26 1.27 -6.68
CA LEU A 49 2.10 0.57 -7.25
C LEU A 49 1.44 1.39 -8.36
N LEU A 50 1.28 2.70 -8.18
CA LEU A 50 0.70 3.58 -9.21
C LEU A 50 1.64 3.70 -10.42
N LYS A 51 2.96 3.72 -10.20
CA LYS A 51 3.95 3.66 -11.29
C LYS A 51 3.83 2.36 -12.08
N LEU A 52 3.63 1.21 -11.44
CA LEU A 52 3.37 -0.06 -12.13
C LEU A 52 2.12 0.02 -13.02
N VAL A 53 1.02 0.53 -12.48
CA VAL A 53 -0.24 0.67 -13.24
C VAL A 53 -0.07 1.59 -14.45
N GLN A 54 0.66 2.68 -14.30
CA GLN A 54 0.89 3.66 -15.39
C GLN A 54 1.84 3.12 -16.48
N LEU A 55 2.91 2.43 -16.09
CA LEU A 55 3.92 1.93 -17.04
C LEU A 55 3.50 0.63 -17.73
N TYR A 56 2.68 -0.19 -17.07
CA TYR A 56 2.28 -1.52 -17.52
C TYR A 56 0.75 -1.67 -17.48
N PRO A 57 -0.03 -0.93 -18.29
CA PRO A 57 -1.49 -0.88 -18.18
C PRO A 57 -2.20 -2.23 -18.41
N GLU A 58 -1.61 -3.11 -19.22
CA GLU A 58 -2.14 -4.44 -19.54
C GLU A 58 -1.76 -5.52 -18.51
N TYR A 59 -1.08 -5.13 -17.43
CA TYR A 59 -0.62 -6.09 -16.45
C TYR A 59 -1.77 -6.60 -15.59
N SER A 60 -1.96 -7.93 -15.58
CA SER A 60 -3.14 -8.58 -14.98
C SER A 60 -3.36 -8.24 -13.49
N LEU A 61 -2.29 -7.86 -12.78
CA LEU A 61 -2.31 -7.53 -11.36
C LEU A 61 -2.70 -6.07 -11.07
N ASN A 62 -2.88 -5.20 -12.07
CA ASN A 62 -3.14 -3.79 -11.87
C ASN A 62 -4.37 -3.52 -10.98
N LYS A 63 -5.44 -4.32 -11.12
CA LYS A 63 -6.61 -4.21 -10.25
C LYS A 63 -6.25 -4.42 -8.78
N VAL A 64 -5.38 -5.38 -8.48
CA VAL A 64 -4.89 -5.67 -7.13
C VAL A 64 -4.00 -4.53 -6.62
N TYR A 65 -3.15 -3.96 -7.47
CA TYR A 65 -2.29 -2.83 -7.10
C TYR A 65 -3.09 -1.58 -6.74
N ILE A 66 -4.13 -1.27 -7.51
CA ILE A 66 -5.04 -0.15 -7.23
C ILE A 66 -5.75 -0.38 -5.89
N GLN A 67 -6.27 -1.59 -5.64
CA GLN A 67 -6.92 -1.93 -4.38
C GLN A 67 -5.97 -1.79 -3.17
N ARG A 68 -4.72 -2.24 -3.31
CA ARG A 68 -3.70 -2.06 -2.26
C ARG A 68 -3.38 -0.59 -2.01
N ALA A 69 -3.24 0.20 -3.07
CA ALA A 69 -2.98 1.64 -2.95
C ALA A 69 -4.11 2.36 -2.19
N ILE A 70 -5.37 2.01 -2.47
CA ILE A 70 -6.54 2.54 -1.74
C ILE A 70 -6.47 2.15 -0.26
N ALA A 71 -6.24 0.87 0.05
CA ALA A 71 -6.16 0.40 1.43
C ALA A 71 -5.02 1.07 2.23
N TYR A 72 -3.85 1.27 1.61
CA TYR A 72 -2.74 1.99 2.24
C TYR A 72 -3.07 3.46 2.46
N GLN A 73 -3.77 4.10 1.51
CA GLN A 73 -4.22 5.48 1.67
C GLN A 73 -5.22 5.62 2.82
N GLU A 74 -6.14 4.66 2.99
CA GLU A 74 -7.06 4.62 4.13
C GLU A 74 -6.30 4.46 5.44
N ARG A 75 -5.31 3.58 5.50
CA ARG A 75 -4.48 3.42 6.70
C ARG A 75 -3.72 4.69 7.05
N ILE A 76 -3.17 5.40 6.06
CA ILE A 76 -2.53 6.70 6.27
C ILE A 76 -3.51 7.71 6.89
N LYS A 77 -4.75 7.79 6.41
CA LYS A 77 -5.76 8.70 6.98
C LYS A 77 -6.03 8.41 8.47
N VAL A 78 -6.12 7.13 8.84
CA VAL A 78 -6.24 6.72 10.24
C VAL A 78 -5.01 7.12 11.05
N LEU A 79 -3.80 6.87 10.53
CA LEU A 79 -2.55 7.22 11.21
C LEU A 79 -2.36 8.73 11.40
N GLN A 80 -2.84 9.55 10.46
CA GLN A 80 -2.84 11.01 10.53
C GLN A 80 -3.91 11.58 11.47
N GLY A 81 -4.80 10.73 12.02
CA GLY A 81 -5.93 11.19 12.82
C GLY A 81 -7.02 11.90 12.00
N ALA A 82 -6.99 11.78 10.66
CA ALA A 82 -8.01 12.33 9.77
C ALA A 82 -9.32 11.51 9.81
N VAL A 83 -9.25 10.29 10.37
CA VAL A 83 -10.40 9.47 10.75
C VAL A 83 -10.20 9.13 12.22
N GLY A 84 -11.08 9.64 13.10
CA GLY A 84 -11.00 9.37 14.53
C GLY A 84 -11.13 7.86 14.85
N PRO A 85 -10.63 7.40 16.01
CA PRO A 85 -10.83 6.02 16.42
C PRO A 85 -12.33 5.75 16.51
N THR A 86 -12.82 4.89 15.62
CA THR A 86 -14.12 4.26 15.81
C THR A 86 -13.91 3.11 16.80
N GLU A 87 -14.04 3.42 18.09
CA GLU A 87 -14.17 2.44 19.17
C GLU A 87 -15.45 2.76 19.96
N PRO A 88 -16.08 1.80 20.66
CA PRO A 88 -16.91 0.74 20.11
C PRO A 88 -18.37 0.91 20.61
N GLN A 89 -19.38 0.37 19.90
CA GLN A 89 -20.72 0.25 20.50
C GLN A 89 -20.64 -0.72 21.69
N ALA A 90 -20.43 -0.18 22.89
CA ALA A 90 -20.71 -0.86 24.12
C ALA A 90 -22.23 -1.10 24.16
N GLU A 91 -22.63 -2.36 24.08
CA GLU A 91 -24.00 -2.77 24.36
C GLU A 91 -24.41 -2.23 25.74
N PRO A 92 -25.56 -1.55 25.87
CA PRO A 92 -26.05 -1.16 27.17
C PRO A 92 -26.44 -2.43 27.92
N LYS A 93 -25.72 -2.74 29.01
CA LYS A 93 -26.21 -3.73 29.98
C LYS A 93 -27.55 -3.25 30.50
N ALA A 94 -28.60 -3.96 30.14
CA ALA A 94 -29.91 -3.82 30.74
C ALA A 94 -29.80 -4.08 32.25
N VAL A 95 -30.34 -3.14 33.03
CA VAL A 95 -30.58 -3.25 34.47
C VAL A 95 -31.76 -4.19 34.72
#